data_AF-A0A1B6VPI4-F1
#
_entry.id   AF-A0A1B6VPI4-F1
#
_cell.length_a   1.000
_cell.length_b   1.000
_cell.length_c   1.000
_cell.angle_alpha   90.00
_cell.angle_beta   90.00
_cell.angle_gamma   90.00
#
_symmetry.space_group_name_H-M   'P 1'
#
loop_
_entity.id
_entity.type
_entity.pdbx_description
1 polymer ?
#
loop_
_entity_poly.entity_id
_entity_poly.type
_entity_poly.pdbx_seq_one_letter_code
_entity_poly.pdbx_strand_id
1 'polypeptide(L)'
;MIVTFDRALIERLLAHAEAASERRATLTQLFDKSLRKPGHGAREWGRQDDVDPAKIPAGLWLVGDHGIYMMSNGLPLLPSDDGQKPNLCAYAREADPAQNAGRAHDVKRQAFGGDDGCEFLEATLVRQALRQASGDTLRMTITPETLEFLA
;
A
#
# COMPACT_ATOMS: atom_id res chain seq x y z
N MET A 1 10.38 -12.58 5.85
CA MET A 1 11.50 -11.63 5.97
C MET A 1 11.05 -10.39 6.73
N ILE A 2 11.95 -9.60 7.30
CA ILE A 2 11.60 -8.32 7.96
C ILE A 2 11.98 -7.17 7.05
N VAL A 3 11.07 -6.21 6.88
CA VAL A 3 11.30 -4.94 6.18
C VAL A 3 11.12 -3.75 7.12
N THR A 4 11.80 -2.66 6.81
CA THR A 4 11.85 -1.44 7.61
C THR A 4 11.49 -0.23 6.76
N PHE A 5 10.52 0.56 7.21
CA PHE A 5 10.07 1.79 6.57
C PHE A 5 10.40 3.01 7.42
N ASP A 6 10.56 4.17 6.77
CA ASP A 6 10.62 5.47 7.45
C ASP A 6 9.26 5.82 8.05
N ARG A 7 9.20 5.98 9.37
CA ARG A 7 7.94 6.20 10.09
C ARG A 7 7.24 7.49 9.69
N ALA A 8 7.99 8.58 9.57
CA ALA A 8 7.42 9.90 9.26
C ALA A 8 6.79 9.91 7.86
N LEU A 9 7.41 9.20 6.92
CA LEU A 9 6.87 9.01 5.59
C LEU A 9 5.59 8.16 5.61
N ILE A 10 5.53 7.08 6.39
CA ILE A 10 4.29 6.30 6.57
C ILE A 10 3.18 7.16 7.20
N GLU A 11 3.49 7.97 8.21
CA GLU A 11 2.53 8.90 8.82
C GLU A 11 1.96 9.89 7.78
N ARG A 12 2.82 10.44 6.91
CA ARG A 12 2.41 11.33 5.82
C ARG A 12 1.51 10.63 4.80
N LEU A 13 1.85 9.40 4.39
CA LEU A 13 1.02 8.61 3.47
C LEU A 13 -0.36 8.32 4.09
N LEU A 14 -0.39 7.92 5.37
CA LEU A 14 -1.62 7.61 6.08
C LEU A 14 -2.51 8.83 6.21
N ALA A 15 -1.94 9.98 6.60
CA ALA A 15 -2.68 11.24 6.71
C ALA A 15 -3.35 11.63 5.38
N HIS A 16 -2.64 11.46 4.26
CA HIS A 16 -3.21 11.71 2.94
C HIS A 16 -4.36 10.74 2.60
N ALA A 17 -4.18 9.44 2.82
CA ALA A 17 -5.22 8.44 2.56
C ALA A 17 -6.50 8.68 3.39
N GLU A 18 -6.35 9.16 4.62
CA GLU A 18 -7.46 9.49 5.51
C GLU A 18 -8.18 10.77 5.11
N ALA A 19 -7.45 11.80 4.67
CA ALA A 19 -8.02 13.07 4.22
C ALA A 19 -8.75 12.99 2.88
N ALA A 20 -8.42 12.02 2.03
CA ALA A 20 -9.01 11.87 0.70
C ALA A 20 -10.51 11.56 0.75
N SER A 21 -11.32 12.19 -0.10
CA SER A 21 -12.75 11.87 -0.26
C SER A 21 -12.99 10.67 -1.17
N GLU A 22 -12.03 10.37 -2.04
CA GLU A 22 -12.06 9.27 -3.00
C GLU A 22 -10.75 8.49 -2.92
N ARG A 23 -10.79 7.19 -3.24
CA ARG A 23 -9.62 6.31 -3.15
C ARG A 23 -9.58 5.33 -4.31
N ARG A 24 -8.45 4.65 -4.48
CA ARG A 24 -8.25 3.60 -5.48
C ARG A 24 -8.42 2.22 -4.85
N ALA A 25 -9.02 1.30 -5.62
CA ALA A 25 -9.21 -0.09 -5.23
C ALA A 25 -7.99 -0.95 -5.60
N THR A 26 -7.63 -1.89 -4.72
CA THR A 26 -6.79 -3.03 -5.10
C THR A 26 -7.57 -4.00 -5.98
N LEU A 27 -6.88 -4.96 -6.61
CA LEU A 27 -7.54 -6.00 -7.42
C LEU A 27 -8.58 -6.78 -6.60
N THR A 28 -8.24 -7.17 -5.37
CA THR A 28 -9.14 -7.88 -4.46
C THR A 28 -10.41 -7.07 -4.17
N GLN A 29 -10.28 -5.76 -3.94
CA GLN A 29 -11.41 -4.87 -3.69
C GLN A 29 -12.34 -4.73 -4.91
N LEU A 30 -11.87 -4.96 -6.14
CA LEU A 30 -12.74 -4.97 -7.31
C LEU A 30 -13.78 -6.10 -7.28
N PHE A 31 -13.50 -7.19 -6.57
CA PHE A 31 -14.45 -8.30 -6.40
C PHE A 31 -15.49 -8.04 -5.30
N ASP A 32 -15.28 -7.04 -4.44
CA ASP A 32 -16.26 -6.68 -3.42
C ASP A 32 -17.44 -5.93 -4.04
N LYS A 33 -18.58 -6.62 -4.12
CA LYS A 33 -19.82 -6.07 -4.68
C LYS A 33 -20.38 -4.91 -3.85
N SER A 34 -20.04 -4.79 -2.57
CA SER A 34 -20.51 -3.71 -1.70
C SER A 34 -19.92 -2.35 -2.10
N LEU A 35 -18.72 -2.36 -2.68
CA LEU A 35 -18.02 -1.16 -3.13
C LEU A 35 -18.53 -0.65 -4.49
N ARG A 36 -19.43 -1.37 -5.16
CA ARG A 36 -19.89 -1.02 -6.51
C ARG A 36 -20.83 0.17 -6.53
N LYS A 37 -20.81 0.89 -7.66
CA LYS A 37 -21.79 1.93 -8.00
C LYS A 37 -23.18 1.30 -8.17
N PRO A 38 -24.26 2.05 -7.89
CA PRO A 38 -25.61 1.61 -8.23
C PRO A 38 -25.71 1.19 -9.70
N GLY A 39 -26.30 0.03 -9.98
CA GLY A 39 -26.44 -0.51 -11.34
C GLY A 39 -25.24 -1.30 -11.89
N HIS A 40 -24.09 -1.32 -11.20
CA HIS A 40 -22.88 -2.02 -11.67
C HIS A 40 -22.67 -3.43 -11.07
N GLY A 41 -23.75 -4.10 -10.62
CA GLY A 41 -23.68 -5.37 -9.85
C GLY A 41 -23.68 -6.67 -10.67
N ALA A 42 -23.96 -6.63 -11.97
CA ALA A 42 -24.33 -7.83 -12.74
C ALA A 42 -23.15 -8.76 -13.09
N ARG A 43 -21.93 -8.24 -13.21
CA ARG A 43 -20.74 -9.04 -13.58
C ARG A 43 -20.10 -9.68 -12.36
N GLU A 44 -19.52 -10.86 -12.53
CA GLU A 44 -18.76 -11.50 -11.44
C GLU A 44 -17.45 -10.77 -11.16
N TRP A 45 -16.65 -10.51 -12.20
CA TRP A 45 -15.46 -9.66 -12.08
C TRP A 45 -15.84 -8.17 -12.02
N GLY A 46 -15.19 -7.41 -11.14
CA GLY A 46 -15.31 -5.95 -11.13
C GLY A 46 -14.19 -5.27 -11.90
N ARG A 47 -14.50 -4.13 -12.50
CA ARG A 47 -13.52 -3.20 -13.08
C ARG A 47 -13.38 -1.99 -12.15
N GLN A 48 -12.29 -1.24 -12.30
CA GLN A 48 -12.13 0.04 -11.61
C GLN A 48 -13.35 0.96 -11.83
N ASP A 49 -13.88 1.02 -13.05
CA ASP A 49 -15.06 1.85 -13.38
C ASP A 49 -16.35 1.42 -12.68
N ASP A 50 -16.44 0.17 -12.22
CA ASP A 50 -17.62 -0.38 -11.53
C ASP A 50 -17.66 0.01 -10.05
N VAL A 51 -16.50 0.33 -9.47
CA VAL A 51 -16.34 0.65 -8.04
C VAL A 51 -16.60 2.14 -7.82
N ASP A 52 -17.29 2.46 -6.74
CA ASP A 52 -17.48 3.81 -6.24
C ASP A 52 -16.25 4.21 -5.40
N PRO A 53 -15.39 5.14 -5.87
CA PRO A 53 -14.16 5.53 -5.19
C PRO A 53 -14.39 6.07 -3.77
N ALA A 54 -15.57 6.64 -3.50
CA ALA A 54 -15.93 7.17 -2.19
C ALA A 54 -16.26 6.08 -1.17
N LYS A 55 -16.60 4.87 -1.62
CA LYS A 55 -16.88 3.72 -0.73
C LYS A 55 -15.62 2.97 -0.32
N ILE A 56 -14.51 3.18 -1.01
CA ILE A 56 -13.27 2.48 -0.71
C ILE A 56 -12.71 3.00 0.62
N PRO A 57 -12.34 2.12 1.56
CA PRO A 57 -11.81 2.53 2.85
C PRO A 57 -10.44 3.20 2.73
N ALA A 58 -10.14 4.08 3.69
CA ALA A 58 -8.81 4.64 3.84
C ALA A 58 -7.79 3.56 4.17
N GLY A 59 -6.62 3.63 3.55
CA GLY A 59 -5.53 2.73 3.85
C GLY A 59 -4.31 2.98 2.98
N LEU A 60 -3.29 2.14 3.18
CA LEU A 60 -2.09 2.12 2.38
C LEU A 60 -2.09 0.90 1.48
N TRP A 61 -1.50 1.03 0.31
CA TRP A 61 -1.12 -0.11 -0.53
C TRP A 61 0.30 -0.50 -0.18
N LEU A 62 0.50 -1.76 0.18
CA LEU A 62 1.81 -2.40 0.23
C LEU A 62 2.05 -3.06 -1.12
N VAL A 63 3.00 -2.54 -1.87
CA VAL A 63 3.29 -2.98 -3.23
C VAL A 63 4.62 -3.73 -3.25
N GLY A 64 4.62 -4.88 -3.92
CA GLY A 64 5.82 -5.61 -4.30
C GLY A 64 5.96 -5.63 -5.82
N ASP A 65 6.90 -4.87 -6.38
CA ASP A 65 7.16 -4.76 -7.83
C ASP A 65 8.68 -4.68 -8.12
N HIS A 66 9.18 -3.57 -8.65
CA HIS A 66 10.59 -3.18 -8.66
C HIS A 66 11.23 -3.12 -7.26
N GLY A 67 10.45 -3.09 -6.18
CA GLY A 67 10.92 -3.19 -4.80
C GLY A 67 9.79 -3.57 -3.85
N ILE A 68 9.92 -3.23 -2.57
CA ILE A 68 8.78 -3.26 -1.63
C ILE A 68 8.57 -1.83 -1.13
N TYR A 69 7.35 -1.31 -1.28
CA TYR A 69 7.03 0.03 -0.81
C TYR A 69 5.58 0.17 -0.36
N MET A 70 5.31 1.19 0.44
CA MET A 70 3.96 1.64 0.74
C MET A 70 3.61 2.92 0.00
N MET A 71 2.35 3.07 -0.41
CA MET A 71 1.81 4.31 -0.96
C MET A 71 0.37 4.53 -0.49
N SER A 72 -0.08 5.78 -0.49
CA SER A 72 -1.48 6.12 -0.20
C SER A 72 -2.43 5.61 -1.29
N ASN A 73 -3.62 5.14 -0.91
CA ASN A 73 -4.69 4.84 -1.87
C ASN A 73 -5.59 6.06 -2.19
N GLY A 74 -5.39 7.21 -1.54
CA GLY A 74 -6.16 8.45 -1.74
C GLY A 74 -6.08 9.08 -3.13
N LEU A 75 -7.16 9.78 -3.49
CA LEU A 75 -7.29 10.65 -4.66
C LEU A 75 -7.58 12.11 -4.23
N PRO A 76 -7.02 13.13 -4.92
CA PRO A 76 -6.01 13.02 -5.98
C PRO A 76 -4.73 12.35 -5.49
N LEU A 77 -3.90 11.88 -6.41
CA LEU A 77 -2.66 11.19 -6.07
C LEU A 77 -1.72 12.14 -5.29
N LEU A 78 -0.93 11.59 -4.37
CA LEU A 78 0.05 12.35 -3.59
C LEU A 78 1.38 12.36 -4.33
N PRO A 79 1.78 13.41 -5.07
CA PRO A 79 3.02 13.40 -5.84
C PRO A 79 4.26 13.28 -4.94
N SER A 80 5.35 12.76 -5.51
CA SER A 80 6.67 12.83 -4.87
C SER A 80 7.12 14.28 -4.71
N ASP A 81 8.04 14.53 -3.77
CA ASP A 81 8.48 15.89 -3.44
C ASP A 81 9.20 16.60 -4.59
N ASP A 82 9.82 15.83 -5.50
CA ASP A 82 10.43 16.31 -6.74
C ASP A 82 9.44 16.45 -7.91
N GLY A 83 8.16 16.10 -7.69
CA GLY A 83 7.09 16.09 -8.68
C GLY A 83 7.26 15.08 -9.81
N GLN A 84 8.29 14.22 -9.79
CA GLN A 84 8.59 13.31 -10.90
C GLN A 84 7.70 12.07 -10.91
N LYS A 85 7.21 11.65 -9.74
CA LYS A 85 6.30 10.52 -9.60
C LYS A 85 4.91 11.02 -9.20
N PRO A 86 3.84 10.49 -9.84
CA PRO A 86 2.48 10.88 -9.50
C PRO A 86 2.07 10.41 -8.11
N ASN A 87 2.73 9.37 -7.56
CA ASN A 87 2.57 8.92 -6.19
C ASN A 87 3.90 8.90 -5.44
N LEU A 88 3.87 9.36 -4.20
CA LEU A 88 4.91 9.24 -3.21
C LEU A 88 4.92 7.80 -2.70
N CYS A 89 6.12 7.19 -2.74
CA CYS A 89 6.33 5.82 -2.29
C CYS A 89 7.32 5.81 -1.12
N ALA A 90 6.96 5.12 -0.05
CA ALA A 90 7.85 4.80 1.06
C ALA A 90 8.47 3.42 0.81
N TYR A 91 9.66 3.38 0.24
CA TYR A 91 10.37 2.11 0.05
C TYR A 91 10.86 1.52 1.37
N ALA A 92 10.74 0.20 1.49
CA ALA A 92 11.42 -0.56 2.52
C ALA A 92 12.94 -0.45 2.31
N ARG A 93 13.70 -0.18 3.38
CA ARG A 93 15.17 -0.02 3.31
C ARG A 93 15.86 -1.22 2.68
N GLU A 94 15.34 -2.42 2.91
CA GLU A 94 15.89 -3.69 2.41
C GLU A 94 15.56 -3.96 0.94
N ALA A 95 14.53 -3.30 0.40
CA ALA A 95 14.03 -3.50 -0.96
C ALA A 95 13.89 -2.20 -1.76
N ASP A 96 14.62 -1.15 -1.36
CA ASP A 96 14.71 0.09 -2.11
C ASP A 96 15.67 -0.11 -3.30
N PRO A 97 15.20 0.01 -4.56
CA PRO A 97 16.03 -0.18 -5.74
C PRO A 97 17.15 0.84 -5.87
N ALA A 98 16.97 2.04 -5.32
CA ALA A 98 17.98 3.10 -5.34
C ALA A 98 19.12 2.81 -4.37
N GLN A 99 18.84 2.14 -3.25
CA GLN A 99 19.82 1.83 -2.22
C GLN A 99 20.40 0.41 -2.36
N ASN A 100 19.68 -0.50 -3.01
CA ASN A 100 20.02 -1.92 -3.11
C ASN A 100 19.97 -2.43 -4.55
N ALA A 101 20.70 -1.75 -5.44
CA ALA A 101 20.78 -2.11 -6.85
C ALA A 101 21.12 -3.61 -7.03
N GLY A 102 20.22 -4.36 -7.68
CA GLY A 102 20.35 -5.79 -7.94
C GLY A 102 19.86 -6.73 -6.82
N ARG A 103 19.69 -6.25 -5.58
CA ARG A 103 19.21 -7.08 -4.45
C ARG A 103 17.74 -6.83 -4.10
N ALA A 104 17.21 -5.64 -4.40
CA ALA A 104 15.81 -5.32 -4.13
C ALA A 104 14.83 -6.34 -4.75
N HIS A 105 15.15 -6.85 -5.94
CA HIS A 105 14.36 -7.89 -6.61
C HIS A 105 14.36 -9.23 -5.84
N ASP A 106 15.51 -9.66 -5.33
CA ASP A 106 15.60 -10.91 -4.57
C ASP A 106 14.84 -10.82 -3.24
N VAL A 107 14.93 -9.67 -2.59
CA VAL A 107 14.19 -9.36 -1.35
C VAL A 107 12.69 -9.33 -1.63
N LYS A 108 12.25 -8.63 -2.68
CA LYS A 108 10.85 -8.65 -3.15
C LYS A 108 10.39 -10.08 -3.43
N ARG A 109 11.20 -10.89 -4.10
CA ARG A 109 10.85 -12.27 -4.44
C ARG A 109 10.67 -13.17 -3.22
N GLN A 110 11.45 -12.95 -2.16
CA GLN A 110 11.28 -13.67 -0.89
C GLN A 110 10.01 -13.26 -0.13
N ALA A 111 9.56 -12.01 -0.30
CA ALA A 111 8.36 -11.47 0.33
C ALA A 111 7.07 -11.79 -0.43
N PHE A 112 7.03 -11.44 -1.72
CA PHE A 112 5.84 -11.45 -2.59
C PHE A 112 5.81 -12.63 -3.58
N GLY A 113 6.87 -13.45 -3.64
CA GLY A 113 7.01 -14.45 -4.69
C GLY A 113 7.47 -13.85 -6.03
N GLY A 114 7.31 -14.61 -7.12
CA GLY A 114 7.83 -14.22 -8.43
C GLY A 114 7.12 -13.02 -9.07
N ASP A 115 5.81 -12.90 -8.85
CA ASP A 115 4.94 -11.92 -9.51
C ASP A 115 4.80 -10.62 -8.71
N ASP A 116 4.28 -9.58 -9.36
CA ASP A 116 3.97 -8.30 -8.72
C ASP A 116 2.69 -8.41 -7.88
N GLY A 117 2.66 -7.70 -6.75
CA GLY A 117 1.57 -7.77 -5.79
C GLY A 117 1.23 -6.43 -5.17
N CYS A 118 -0.02 -6.30 -4.71
CA CYS A 118 -0.51 -5.11 -4.03
C CYS A 118 -1.52 -5.52 -2.96
N GLU A 119 -1.13 -5.37 -1.70
CA GLU A 119 -1.96 -5.67 -0.54
C GLU A 119 -2.55 -4.41 0.08
N PHE A 120 -3.81 -4.47 0.49
CA PHE A 120 -4.49 -3.35 1.14
C PHE A 120 -4.28 -3.42 2.66
N LEU A 121 -3.68 -2.38 3.23
CA LEU A 121 -3.52 -2.20 4.66
C LEU A 121 -4.49 -1.12 5.14
N GLU A 122 -5.52 -1.52 5.88
CA GLU A 122 -6.54 -0.59 6.37
C GLU A 122 -5.92 0.48 7.29
N ALA A 123 -6.40 1.72 7.18
CA ALA A 123 -5.88 2.85 7.94
C ALA A 123 -5.88 2.62 9.47
N THR A 124 -6.90 1.93 9.99
CA THR A 124 -7.01 1.58 11.41
C THR A 124 -5.85 0.69 11.87
N LEU A 125 -5.52 -0.34 11.09
CA LEU A 125 -4.39 -1.24 11.30
C LEU A 125 -3.05 -0.48 11.26
N VAL A 126 -2.84 0.33 10.23
CA VAL A 126 -1.60 1.11 10.07
C VAL A 126 -1.45 2.12 11.22
N ARG A 127 -2.52 2.80 11.61
CA ARG A 127 -2.51 3.75 12.74
C ARG A 127 -2.16 3.06 14.05
N GLN A 128 -2.69 1.86 14.28
CA GLN A 128 -2.36 1.08 15.48
C GLN A 128 -0.88 0.70 15.47
N ALA A 129 -0.35 0.23 14.34
CA ALA A 129 1.06 -0.11 14.20
C ALA A 129 1.97 1.11 14.47
N LEU A 130 1.65 2.29 13.92
CA LEU A 130 2.38 3.53 14.17
C LEU A 130 2.38 3.97 15.64
N ARG A 131 1.30 3.72 16.37
CA ARG A 131 1.22 4.00 17.83
C ARG A 131 2.09 3.05 18.65
N GLN A 132 2.27 1.83 18.19
CA GLN A 132 3.07 0.81 18.86
C GLN A 132 4.56 0.92 18.52
N ALA A 133 4.87 1.35 17.30
CA ALA A 133 6.24 1.53 16.84
C ALA A 133 7.03 2.51 17.71
N SER A 134 8.25 2.12 18.06
CA SER A 134 9.23 2.97 18.73
C SER A 134 10.25 3.54 17.74
N GLY A 135 10.70 4.78 17.99
CA GLY A 135 11.70 5.44 17.15
C GLY A 135 11.16 5.95 15.82
N ASP A 136 12.06 6.05 14.84
CA ASP A 136 11.89 6.65 13.51
C ASP A 136 11.51 5.64 12.42
N THR A 137 11.26 4.38 12.79
CA THR A 137 10.95 3.32 11.83
C THR A 137 9.65 2.60 12.12
N LEU A 138 9.03 2.07 11.07
CA LEU A 138 7.95 1.09 11.15
C LEU A 138 8.46 -0.22 10.53
N ARG A 139 8.34 -1.33 11.26
CA ARG A 139 8.87 -2.63 10.84
C ARG A 139 7.73 -3.63 10.63
N MET A 140 7.93 -4.53 9.68
CA MET A 140 6.93 -5.53 9.33
C MET A 140 7.60 -6.83 8.94
N THR A 141 7.05 -7.96 9.37
CA THR A 141 7.37 -9.28 8.82
C THR A 141 6.45 -9.54 7.64
N ILE A 142 7.05 -9.95 6.52
CA ILE A 142 6.34 -10.35 5.30
C ILE A 142 6.74 -11.77 4.94
N THR A 143 5.76 -12.63 4.74
CA THR A 143 5.89 -13.92 4.03
C THR A 143 4.86 -13.96 2.90
N PRO A 144 4.93 -14.95 2.00
CA PRO A 144 3.89 -15.13 0.99
C PRO A 144 2.47 -15.35 1.59
N GLU A 145 2.38 -15.74 2.86
CA GLU A 145 1.13 -16.06 3.54
C GLU A 145 0.72 -15.02 4.59
N THR A 146 1.66 -14.26 5.16
CA THR A 146 1.37 -13.36 6.28
C THR A 146 2.05 -12.00 6.18
N LEU A 147 1.35 -10.98 6.69
CA LEU A 147 1.83 -9.62 6.87
C LEU A 147 1.58 -9.19 8.32
N GLU A 148 2.65 -8.90 9.06
CA GLU A 148 2.54 -8.57 10.49
C GLU A 148 3.44 -7.40 10.86
N PHE A 149 2.83 -6.33 11.40
CA PHE A 149 3.60 -5.23 11.98
C PHE A 149 4.31 -5.67 13.25
N LEU A 150 5.54 -5.19 13.42
CA LEU A 150 6.35 -5.43 14.62
C LEU A 150 6.28 -4.19 15.52
N ALA A 151 6.08 -4.41 16.83
CA ALA A 151 6.09 -3.37 17.86
C ALA A 151 7.51 -2.88 18.17
#